data_AF-A4AS17-F1
#
_entry.id   AF-A4AS17-F1
#
_cell.length_a   1.000
_cell.length_b   1.000
_cell.length_c   1.000
_cell.angle_alpha   90.00
_cell.angle_beta   90.00
_cell.angle_gamma   90.00
#
_symmetry.space_group_name_H-M   'P 1'
#
loop_
_entity.id
_entity.type
_entity.pdbx_description
1 polymer ?
#
loop_
_entity_poly.entity_id
_entity_poly.type
_entity_poly.pdbx_seq_one_letter_code
_entity_poly.pdbx_strand_id
1 'polypeptide(L)'
;MTQQQQYSKICQTVLRKHYRLFCRKVNDPFFVDSEPQGRQYLTKMLFDTRTEVQATTYINRRDMNSRRIAERILSEYLQIGSKYGERYYKRCLKILEHQ
;
A
#
# COMPACT_ATOMS: atom_id res chain seq x y z
N MET A 1 -14.83 -17.72 -10.06
CA MET A 1 -13.80 -16.69 -9.81
C MET A 1 -12.45 -17.38 -9.82
N THR A 2 -11.53 -16.96 -10.69
CA THR A 2 -10.20 -17.59 -10.76
C THR A 2 -9.36 -17.23 -9.54
N GLN A 3 -8.36 -18.05 -9.22
CA GLN A 3 -7.44 -17.79 -8.11
C GLN A 3 -6.75 -16.43 -8.26
N GLN A 4 -6.35 -16.06 -9.48
CA GLN A 4 -5.81 -14.73 -9.79
C GLN A 4 -6.78 -13.59 -9.45
N GLN A 5 -8.05 -13.73 -9.82
CA GLN A 5 -9.08 -12.72 -9.50
C GLN A 5 -9.28 -12.58 -7.98
N GLN A 6 -9.26 -13.70 -7.25
CA GLN A 6 -9.35 -13.69 -5.79
C GLN A 6 -8.15 -12.98 -5.15
N TYR A 7 -6.92 -13.27 -5.59
CA TYR A 7 -5.71 -12.59 -5.10
C TYR A 7 -5.74 -11.09 -5.38
N SER A 8 -6.11 -10.69 -6.59
CA SER A 8 -6.25 -9.28 -6.97
C SER A 8 -7.27 -8.57 -6.09
N LYS A 9 -8.42 -9.19 -5.80
CA LYS A 9 -9.44 -8.62 -4.92
C LYS A 9 -8.93 -8.41 -3.49
N ILE A 10 -8.17 -9.36 -2.95
CA ILE A 10 -7.54 -9.24 -1.62
C ILE A 10 -6.54 -8.09 -1.62
N CYS A 11 -5.60 -8.07 -2.58
CA CYS A 11 -4.60 -7.01 -2.69
C CYS A 11 -5.24 -5.62 -2.80
N GLN A 12 -6.27 -5.49 -3.64
CA GLN A 12 -7.00 -4.24 -3.80
C GLN A 12 -7.69 -3.79 -2.51
N THR A 13 -8.33 -4.71 -1.79
CA THR A 13 -9.05 -4.42 -0.55
C THR A 13 -8.10 -3.96 0.54
N VAL A 14 -7.01 -4.70 0.74
CA VAL A 14 -5.99 -4.40 1.75
C VAL A 14 -5.26 -3.10 1.43
N LEU A 15 -4.86 -2.89 0.16
CA LEU A 15 -4.21 -1.64 -0.25
C LEU A 15 -5.14 -0.43 -0.02
N ARG A 16 -6.42 -0.54 -0.37
CA ARG A 16 -7.39 0.55 -0.14
C ARG A 16 -7.54 0.89 1.33
N LYS A 17 -7.56 -0.12 2.21
CA LYS A 17 -7.62 0.07 3.67
C LYS A 17 -6.40 0.87 4.16
N HIS A 18 -5.19 0.40 3.85
CA HIS A 18 -3.96 1.06 4.30
C HIS A 18 -3.74 2.42 3.66
N TYR A 19 -4.11 2.60 2.39
CA TYR A 19 -4.06 3.90 1.72
C TYR A 19 -4.94 4.94 2.41
N ARG A 20 -6.15 4.59 2.85
CA ARG A 20 -7.01 5.51 3.62
C ARG A 20 -6.39 5.91 4.96
N LEU A 21 -5.75 4.97 5.65
CA LEU A 21 -5.05 5.24 6.91
C LEU A 21 -3.85 6.17 6.69
N PHE A 22 -3.07 5.90 5.63
CA PHE A 22 -1.99 6.76 5.17
C PHE A 22 -2.47 8.18 4.88
N CYS A 23 -3.53 8.36 4.08
CA CYS A 23 -4.07 9.69 3.76
C CYS A 23 -4.51 10.45 5.01
N ARG A 24 -5.10 9.78 6.00
CA ARG A 24 -5.48 10.39 7.28
C ARG A 24 -4.26 10.85 8.08
N LYS A 25 -3.20 10.04 8.13
CA LYS A 25 -1.95 10.38 8.82
C LYS A 25 -1.20 11.51 8.13
N VAL A 26 -1.21 11.52 6.80
CA VAL A 26 -0.49 12.53 6.01
C VAL A 26 -1.19 13.89 5.99
N ASN A 27 -2.51 13.91 6.13
CA ASN A 27 -3.31 15.13 6.16
C ASN A 27 -3.50 15.67 7.58
N ASP A 28 -2.87 15.07 8.58
CA ASP A 28 -2.96 15.51 9.96
C ASP A 28 -2.03 16.74 10.13
N PRO A 29 -2.59 17.94 10.44
CA PRO A 29 -1.84 19.20 10.50
C PRO A 29 -0.70 19.23 11.51
N PHE A 30 -0.69 18.27 12.44
CA PHE A 30 0.30 18.19 13.52
C PHE A 30 1.35 17.09 13.28
N PHE A 31 1.30 16.41 12.13
CA PHE A 31 1.98 15.12 11.94
C PHE A 31 2.81 14.99 10.67
N VAL A 32 2.64 15.89 9.69
CA VAL A 32 3.49 15.93 8.49
C VAL A 32 4.07 17.32 8.36
N ASP A 33 5.27 17.47 8.91
CA ASP A 33 5.99 18.73 8.87
C ASP A 33 7.15 18.65 7.86
N SER A 34 7.36 17.48 7.23
CA SER A 34 8.53 17.26 6.37
C SER A 34 8.41 16.07 5.39
N GLU A 35 9.16 16.13 4.29
CA GLU A 35 9.28 15.06 3.30
C GLU A 35 9.70 13.69 3.90
N PRO A 36 10.70 13.62 4.83
CA PRO A 36 11.08 12.37 5.47
C PRO A 36 9.92 11.66 6.19
N GLN A 37 9.05 12.39 6.89
CA GLN A 37 7.89 11.81 7.57
C GLN A 37 6.88 11.24 6.57
N GLY A 38 6.59 11.97 5.48
CA GLY A 38 5.74 11.47 4.39
C GLY A 38 6.25 10.15 3.79
N ARG A 39 7.57 10.05 3.59
CA ARG A 39 8.23 8.81 3.12
C ARG A 39 8.18 7.68 4.14
N GLN A 40 8.29 7.96 5.44
CA GLN A 40 8.15 6.96 6.49
C GLN A 40 6.74 6.37 6.51
N TYR A 41 5.70 7.21 6.45
CA TYR A 41 4.32 6.74 6.39
C TYR A 41 3.99 5.98 5.11
N LEU A 42 4.57 6.38 3.97
CA LEU A 42 4.43 5.62 2.72
C LEU A 42 5.05 4.23 2.85
N THR A 43 6.28 4.15 3.37
CA THR A 43 6.96 2.87 3.62
C THR A 43 6.15 1.99 4.55
N LYS A 44 5.59 2.57 5.62
CA LYS A 44 4.72 1.86 6.56
C LYS A 44 3.46 1.32 5.89
N MET A 45 2.78 2.14 5.09
CA MET A 45 1.59 1.73 4.35
C MET A 45 1.85 0.51 3.44
N LEU A 46 2.99 0.52 2.73
CA LEU A 46 3.37 -0.59 1.83
C LEU A 46 3.72 -1.85 2.62
N PHE A 47 4.43 -1.70 3.74
CA PHE A 47 4.76 -2.81 4.64
C PHE A 47 3.51 -3.45 5.24
N ASP A 48 2.61 -2.64 5.81
CA ASP A 48 1.37 -3.12 6.42
C ASP A 48 0.47 -3.80 5.37
N THR A 49 0.44 -3.27 4.13
CA THR A 49 -0.26 -3.91 3.00
C THR A 49 0.31 -5.29 2.68
N ARG A 50 1.63 -5.42 2.55
CA ARG A 50 2.28 -6.72 2.27
C ARG A 50 1.96 -7.72 3.37
N THR A 51 2.15 -7.32 4.63
CA THR A 51 1.96 -8.18 5.80
C THR A 51 0.53 -8.69 5.88
N GLU A 52 -0.47 -7.81 5.72
CA GLU A 52 -1.87 -8.20 5.80
C GLU A 52 -2.33 -9.05 4.61
N VAL A 53 -1.86 -8.78 3.38
CA VAL A 53 -2.13 -9.65 2.23
C VAL A 53 -1.58 -11.05 2.51
N GLN A 54 -0.31 -11.16 2.91
CA GLN A 54 0.34 -12.45 3.17
C GLN A 54 -0.34 -13.23 4.30
N ALA A 55 -0.85 -12.55 5.33
CA ALA A 55 -1.61 -13.18 6.42
C ALA A 55 -3.00 -13.65 5.99
N THR A 56 -3.65 -12.94 5.06
CA THR A 56 -5.01 -13.26 4.58
C THR A 56 -5.01 -14.35 3.51
N THR A 57 -3.91 -14.48 2.78
CA THR A 57 -3.80 -15.38 1.64
C THR A 57 -3.25 -16.74 2.03
N TYR A 58 -4.08 -17.79 1.97
CA TYR A 58 -3.59 -19.16 2.05
C TYR A 58 -3.05 -19.61 0.68
N ILE A 59 -1.73 -19.85 0.60
CA ILE A 59 -1.09 -20.53 -0.53
C ILE A 59 -0.46 -21.81 -0.01
N ASN A 60 -0.81 -22.94 -0.62
CA ASN A 60 -0.13 -24.20 -0.34
C ASN A 60 1.36 -24.05 -0.64
N ARG A 61 2.22 -24.35 0.34
CA ARG A 61 3.69 -24.18 0.22
C ARG A 61 4.30 -24.97 -0.94
N ARG A 62 3.67 -26.07 -1.36
CA ARG A 62 4.13 -26.95 -2.44
C ARG A 62 3.74 -26.46 -3.84
N ASP A 63 2.81 -25.50 -3.94
CA ASP A 63 2.38 -24.94 -5.22
C ASP A 63 3.20 -23.69 -5.57
N MET A 64 4.31 -23.94 -6.27
CA MET A 64 5.24 -22.88 -6.71
C MET A 64 4.62 -21.92 -7.73
N ASN A 65 3.70 -22.40 -8.57
CA ASN A 65 3.07 -21.55 -9.59
C ASN A 65 2.13 -20.54 -8.95
N SER A 66 1.28 -20.99 -8.02
CA SER A 66 0.38 -20.10 -7.28
C SER A 66 1.15 -19.05 -6.47
N ARG A 67 2.31 -19.41 -5.89
CA ARG A 67 3.17 -18.46 -5.17
C ARG A 67 3.71 -17.37 -6.07
N ARG A 68 4.29 -17.75 -7.22
CA ARG A 68 4.80 -16.78 -8.21
C ARG A 68 3.73 -15.82 -8.70
N ILE A 69 2.52 -16.35 -8.96
CA ILE A 69 1.37 -15.53 -9.37
C ILE A 69 0.99 -14.53 -8.27
N ALA A 70 0.88 -14.99 -7.03
CA ALA A 70 0.53 -14.13 -5.90
C ALA A 70 1.59 -13.04 -5.64
N GLU A 71 2.87 -13.39 -5.69
CA GLU A 71 3.98 -12.44 -5.54
C GLU A 71 4.01 -11.39 -6.64
N ARG A 72 3.74 -11.79 -7.90
CA ARG A 72 3.63 -10.86 -9.02
C ARG A 72 2.48 -9.87 -8.80
N ILE A 73 1.28 -10.38 -8.51
CA ILE A 73 0.10 -9.54 -8.26
C ILE A 73 0.35 -8.59 -7.09
N LEU A 74 0.87 -9.09 -5.96
CA LEU A 74 1.20 -8.26 -4.82
C LEU A 74 2.20 -7.16 -5.19
N SER A 75 3.24 -7.48 -5.96
CA SER A 75 4.24 -6.51 -6.42
C SER A 75 3.62 -5.41 -7.28
N GLU A 76 2.72 -5.77 -8.20
CA GLU A 76 1.97 -4.80 -9.01
C GLU A 76 1.15 -3.84 -8.12
N TYR A 77 0.43 -4.36 -7.13
CA TYR A 77 -0.36 -3.54 -6.19
C TYR A 77 0.52 -2.67 -5.29
N LEU A 78 1.69 -3.15 -4.85
CA LEU A 78 2.63 -2.32 -4.06
C LEU A 78 3.22 -1.19 -4.91
N GLN A 79 3.53 -1.43 -6.19
CA GLN A 79 3.97 -0.38 -7.11
C GLN A 79 2.89 0.68 -7.34
N ILE A 80 1.63 0.25 -7.50
CA ILE A 80 0.47 1.14 -7.57
C ILE A 80 0.38 1.96 -6.28
N GLY A 81 0.37 1.30 -5.12
CA GLY A 81 0.32 1.95 -3.81
C GLY A 81 1.42 3.00 -3.63
N SER A 82 2.65 2.67 -4.03
CA SER A 82 3.80 3.57 -3.96
C SER A 82 3.56 4.84 -4.78
N LYS A 83 3.18 4.70 -6.05
CA LYS A 83 2.93 5.84 -6.96
C LYS A 83 1.81 6.76 -6.45
N TYR A 84 0.70 6.18 -5.98
CA TYR A 84 -0.44 6.96 -5.48
C TYR A 84 -0.14 7.61 -4.13
N GLY A 85 0.55 6.90 -3.23
CA GLY A 85 0.96 7.43 -1.93
C GLY A 85 1.97 8.57 -2.09
N GLU A 86 2.95 8.41 -2.98
CA GLU A 86 3.95 9.44 -3.27
C GLU A 86 3.33 10.73 -3.81
N ARG A 87 2.42 10.59 -4.79
CA ARG A 87 1.69 11.73 -5.34
C ARG A 87 0.88 12.47 -4.26
N TYR A 88 0.26 11.71 -3.35
CA TYR A 88 -0.60 12.29 -2.32
C TYR A 88 0.21 13.09 -1.30
N TYR A 89 1.26 12.51 -0.70
CA TYR A 89 2.01 13.25 0.34
C TYR A 89 2.75 14.47 -0.23
N LYS A 90 3.30 14.38 -1.45
CA LYS A 90 3.93 15.54 -2.11
C LYS A 90 2.95 16.68 -2.32
N ARG A 91 1.68 16.37 -2.60
CA ARG A 91 0.62 17.37 -2.69
C ARG A 91 0.36 18.02 -1.33
N CYS A 92 0.33 17.24 -0.24
CA CYS A 92 0.15 17.78 1.11
C CYS A 92 1.30 18.71 1.51
N LEU A 93 2.56 18.33 1.23
CA LEU A 93 3.72 19.17 1.50
C LEU A 93 3.63 20.54 0.80
N LYS A 94 3.26 20.56 -0.50
CA LYS A 94 3.08 21.82 -1.24
C LYS A 94 2.02 22.73 -0.65
N ILE A 95 0.97 22.17 -0.06
CA ILE A 95 -0.09 22.96 0.58
C ILE A 95 0.47 23.63 1.84
N LEU A 96 1.31 22.94 2.61
CA LEU A 96 1.95 23.47 3.81
C LEU A 96 2.98 24.57 3.51
N GLU A 97 3.71 24.47 2.39
CA GLU A 97 4.67 25.52 1.96
C GLU A 97 3.99 26.86 1.59
N HIS A 98 2.67 26.86 1.38
CA HIS A 98 1.89 28.03 0.99
C HIS A 98 0.92 28.52 2.08
N GLN A 99 1.00 27.97 3.31
CA GLN A 99 0.27 28.41 4.50
C GLN A 99 1.16 29.25 5.41
#